data_AF-A0A836P1J8-F1
#
_entry.id   AF-A0A836P1J8-F1
#
_cell.length_a   1.000
_cell.length_b   1.000
_cell.length_c   1.000
_cell.angle_alpha   90.00
_cell.angle_beta   90.00
_cell.angle_gamma   90.00
#
_symmetry.space_group_name_H-M   'P 1'
#
loop_
_entity.id
_entity.type
_entity.pdbx_description
1 polymer ?
#
loop_
_entity_poly.entity_id
_entity_poly.type
_entity_poly.pdbx_seq_one_letter_code
_entity_poly.pdbx_strand_id
1 'polypeptide(L)'
;YVRWSGGTTPCLLTIHNLAYQGLVPYSMAAALGIPAERVAELEFYGQMSFLRGGIVNADHVNTVSVSYAKQITGPAQGCGLDRLLAGRAAKGALTGIVNGIDASWDPRTDEYLDSHFSVNQWQGRQDNAAQVRKAFGLR
;
A
#
# COMPACT_ATOMS: atom_id res chain seq x y z
N TYR A 1 0.67 4.94 20.13
CA TYR A 1 1.10 5.61 18.89
C TYR A 1 1.97 6.82 19.24
N VAL A 2 2.94 7.23 18.42
CA VAL A 2 3.88 8.36 18.70
C VAL A 2 3.13 9.65 19.09
N ARG A 3 1.97 9.89 18.47
CA ARG A 3 1.07 11.01 18.83
C ARG A 3 0.42 10.84 20.20
N TRP A 4 -0.01 9.63 20.56
CA TRP A 4 -0.62 9.35 21.87
C TRP A 4 0.38 9.48 23.03
N SER A 5 1.69 9.35 22.76
CA SER A 5 2.75 9.61 23.75
C SER A 5 3.20 11.09 23.79
N GLY A 6 2.48 12.01 23.14
CA GLY A 6 2.81 13.43 23.11
C GLY A 6 3.93 13.81 22.14
N GLY A 7 4.38 12.89 21.28
CA GLY A 7 5.39 13.16 20.27
C GLY A 7 4.88 14.13 19.19
N THR A 8 5.76 15.04 18.76
CA THR A 8 5.49 16.00 17.67
C THR A 8 6.14 15.60 16.34
N THR A 9 6.90 14.50 16.32
CA THR A 9 7.55 13.98 15.12
C THR A 9 6.51 13.62 14.05
N PRO A 10 6.64 14.18 12.83
CA PRO A 10 5.73 13.86 11.74
C PRO A 10 5.73 12.36 11.37
N CYS A 11 4.55 11.82 11.08
CA CYS A 11 4.37 10.43 10.68
C CYS A 11 3.73 10.33 9.28
N LEU A 12 4.38 9.57 8.40
CA LEU A 12 3.86 9.18 7.09
C LEU A 12 3.38 7.73 7.14
N LEU A 13 2.15 7.48 6.69
CA LEU A 13 1.62 6.12 6.53
C LEU A 13 1.51 5.76 5.04
N THR A 14 2.27 4.74 4.62
CA THR A 14 2.14 4.15 3.27
C THR A 14 1.13 3.02 3.26
N ILE A 15 0.09 3.15 2.45
CA ILE A 15 -0.93 2.12 2.24
C ILE A 15 -0.61 1.35 0.97
N HIS A 16 -0.27 0.07 1.09
CA HIS A 16 -0.11 -0.85 -0.04
C HIS A 16 -1.38 -1.62 -0.37
N ASN A 17 -2.29 -1.76 0.61
CA ASN A 17 -3.50 -2.54 0.48
C ASN A 17 -4.53 -2.08 1.53
N LEU A 18 -5.78 -1.82 1.10
CA LEU A 18 -6.89 -1.42 1.99
C LEU A 18 -7.77 -2.56 2.49
N ALA A 19 -7.69 -3.75 1.89
CA ALA A 19 -8.51 -4.89 2.28
C ALA A 19 -8.13 -5.43 3.66
N TYR A 20 -6.83 -5.38 4.01
CA TYR A 20 -6.32 -5.86 5.29
C TYR A 20 -6.23 -4.73 6.31
N GLN A 21 -7.31 -4.54 7.08
CA GLN A 21 -7.45 -3.37 7.96
C GLN A 21 -6.99 -3.60 9.40
N GLY A 22 -6.63 -4.83 9.76
CA GLY A 22 -6.27 -5.19 11.13
C GLY A 22 -7.47 -5.03 12.07
N LEU A 23 -8.57 -5.72 11.76
CA LEU A 23 -9.81 -5.65 12.54
C LEU A 23 -9.69 -6.47 13.82
N VAL A 24 -9.98 -5.85 14.96
CA VAL A 24 -9.94 -6.48 16.29
C VAL A 24 -11.14 -6.05 17.14
N PRO A 25 -11.67 -6.90 18.05
CA PRO A 25 -12.78 -6.53 18.92
C PRO A 25 -12.35 -5.50 19.98
N TYR A 26 -13.29 -4.65 20.42
CA TYR A 26 -13.04 -3.63 21.45
C TYR A 26 -12.49 -4.17 22.76
N SER A 27 -12.82 -5.42 23.11
CA SER A 27 -12.32 -6.09 24.31
C SER A 27 -10.79 -6.22 24.33
N MET A 28 -10.13 -6.17 23.18
CA MET A 28 -8.67 -6.20 23.09
C MET A 28 -8.00 -4.84 23.34
N ALA A 29 -8.75 -3.74 23.43
CA ALA A 29 -8.17 -2.38 23.51
C ALA A 29 -7.16 -2.23 24.64
N ALA A 30 -7.52 -2.64 25.86
CA ALA A 30 -6.65 -2.56 27.03
C ALA A 30 -5.39 -3.43 26.87
N ALA A 31 -5.55 -4.66 26.37
CA ALA A 31 -4.42 -5.58 26.14
C ALA A 31 -3.45 -5.08 25.06
N LEU A 32 -3.95 -4.29 24.10
CA LEU A 32 -3.17 -3.65 23.05
C LEU A 32 -2.59 -2.30 23.47
N GLY A 33 -2.82 -1.85 24.71
CA GLY A 33 -2.34 -0.55 25.21
C GLY A 33 -3.01 0.65 24.54
N ILE A 34 -4.23 0.49 24.02
CA ILE A 34 -5.01 1.57 23.42
C ILE A 34 -5.72 2.34 24.54
N PRO A 35 -5.44 3.64 24.73
CA PRO A 35 -6.14 4.45 25.74
C PRO A 35 -7.65 4.51 25.43
N ALA A 36 -8.49 4.45 26.47
CA ALA A 36 -9.94 4.38 26.31
C ALA A 36 -10.51 5.56 25.50
N GLU A 37 -9.96 6.75 25.70
CA GLU A 37 -10.32 7.98 24.99
C GLU A 37 -9.93 7.98 23.50
N ARG A 38 -9.05 7.07 23.08
CA ARG A 38 -8.58 6.93 21.69
C ARG A 38 -9.30 5.82 20.93
N VAL A 39 -10.07 4.97 21.59
CA VAL A 39 -10.79 3.84 20.96
C VAL A 39 -11.69 4.30 19.80
N ALA A 40 -12.35 5.46 19.94
CA ALA A 40 -13.20 6.02 18.89
C ALA A 40 -12.43 6.37 17.59
N GLU A 41 -11.12 6.62 17.68
CA GLU A 41 -10.25 6.85 16.52
C GLU A 41 -9.97 5.58 15.72
N LEU A 42 -10.31 4.41 16.27
CA LEU A 42 -10.17 3.12 15.60
C LEU A 42 -11.52 2.49 15.20
N GLU A 43 -12.65 3.04 15.67
CA GLU A 43 -14.01 2.55 15.36
C GLU A 43 -14.19 2.29 13.87
N PHE A 44 -14.52 1.05 13.52
CA PHE A 44 -14.80 0.62 12.17
C PHE A 44 -15.85 -0.49 12.19
N TYR A 45 -17.10 -0.12 11.94
CA TYR A 45 -18.25 -1.02 11.82
C TYR A 45 -18.39 -2.00 12.99
N GLY A 46 -18.29 -1.48 14.22
CA GLY A 46 -18.44 -2.30 15.44
C GLY A 46 -17.18 -3.08 15.85
N GLN A 47 -16.05 -2.82 15.19
CA GLN A 47 -14.73 -3.31 15.58
C GLN A 47 -13.74 -2.15 15.62
N MET A 48 -12.50 -2.42 16.03
CA MET A 48 -11.39 -1.48 15.87
C MET A 48 -10.56 -1.84 14.64
N SER A 49 -10.16 -0.85 13.84
CA SER A 49 -9.30 -0.98 12.68
C SER A 49 -7.96 -0.29 12.93
N PHE A 50 -6.86 -1.05 12.89
CA PHE A 50 -5.52 -0.48 13.00
C PHE A 50 -5.19 0.42 11.81
N LEU A 51 -5.65 0.06 10.61
CA LEU A 51 -5.44 0.88 9.43
C LEU A 51 -6.16 2.22 9.55
N ARG A 52 -7.41 2.22 10.03
CA ARG A 52 -8.13 3.47 10.32
C ARG A 52 -7.39 4.31 11.35
N GLY A 53 -6.97 3.71 12.47
CA GLY A 53 -6.21 4.39 13.52
C GLY A 53 -4.95 5.06 12.97
N GLY A 54 -4.21 4.36 12.10
CA GLY A 54 -3.06 4.91 11.38
C GLY A 54 -3.41 6.09 10.47
N ILE A 55 -4.48 5.97 9.66
CA ILE A 55 -4.91 7.05 8.75
C ILE A 55 -5.36 8.30 9.53
N VAL A 56 -6.06 8.10 10.64
CA VAL A 56 -6.52 9.21 11.51
C VAL A 56 -5.34 9.95 12.13
N ASN A 57 -4.33 9.22 12.60
CA ASN A 57 -3.22 9.78 13.37
C ASN A 57 -1.98 10.18 12.56
N ALA A 58 -1.87 9.76 11.29
CA ALA A 58 -0.76 10.15 10.44
C ALA A 58 -0.83 11.64 10.05
N ASP A 59 0.33 12.28 9.88
CA ASP A 59 0.43 13.63 9.34
C ASP A 59 0.17 13.61 7.83
N HIS A 60 0.66 12.58 7.15
CA HIS A 60 0.40 12.37 5.72
C HIS A 60 0.13 10.89 5.43
N VAL A 61 -0.65 10.63 4.40
CA VAL A 61 -0.87 9.27 3.89
C VAL A 61 -0.37 9.22 2.45
N ASN A 62 0.39 8.20 2.10
CA ASN A 62 0.73 7.92 0.71
C ASN A 62 0.31 6.50 0.30
N THR A 63 0.29 6.27 -1.00
CA THR A 63 -0.03 4.96 -1.55
C THR A 63 0.70 4.72 -2.88
N VAL A 64 0.62 3.52 -3.42
CA VAL A 64 1.53 2.97 -4.44
C VAL A 64 1.34 3.52 -5.87
N SER A 65 0.34 4.37 -6.12
CA SER A 65 0.19 5.06 -7.39
C SER A 65 -0.77 6.26 -7.31
N VAL A 66 -0.63 7.18 -8.27
CA VAL A 66 -1.52 8.35 -8.41
C VAL A 66 -2.96 7.93 -8.72
N SER A 67 -3.15 6.91 -9.54
CA SER A 67 -4.48 6.37 -9.85
C SER A 67 -5.11 5.72 -8.63
N TYR A 68 -4.34 4.92 -7.89
CA TYR A 68 -4.83 4.23 -6.70
C TYR A 68 -5.21 5.22 -5.61
N ALA A 69 -4.43 6.29 -5.40
CA ALA A 69 -4.80 7.38 -4.48
C ALA A 69 -6.17 8.00 -4.78
N LYS A 70 -6.58 8.05 -6.05
CA LYS A 70 -7.92 8.53 -6.46
C LYS A 70 -8.99 7.45 -6.34
N GLN A 71 -8.65 6.20 -6.61
CA GLN A 71 -9.61 5.09 -6.56
C GLN A 71 -10.09 4.82 -5.14
N ILE A 72 -9.18 4.89 -4.16
CA ILE A 72 -9.47 4.56 -2.77
C ILE A 72 -10.30 5.62 -2.03
N THR A 73 -10.52 6.78 -2.62
CA THR A 73 -11.45 7.78 -2.09
C THR A 73 -12.89 7.54 -2.53
N GLY A 74 -13.12 6.58 -3.42
CA GLY A 74 -14.44 6.14 -3.85
C GLY A 74 -14.88 4.83 -3.18
N PRO A 75 -16.19 4.60 -3.01
CA PRO A 75 -16.71 3.44 -2.26
C PRO A 75 -16.36 2.09 -2.91
N ALA A 76 -16.14 2.06 -4.23
CA ALA A 76 -15.80 0.83 -4.95
C ALA A 76 -14.46 0.21 -4.55
N GLN A 77 -13.49 1.03 -4.11
CA GLN A 77 -12.13 0.56 -3.78
C GLN A 77 -11.62 1.07 -2.42
N GLY A 78 -12.37 1.91 -1.72
CA GLY A 78 -11.97 2.44 -0.43
C GLY A 78 -12.24 1.52 0.76
N CYS A 79 -12.88 0.36 0.55
CA CYS A 79 -13.11 -0.66 1.59
C CYS A 79 -13.76 -0.10 2.88
N GLY A 80 -14.72 0.84 2.74
CA GLY A 80 -15.37 1.51 3.89
C GLY A 80 -14.54 2.62 4.54
N LEU A 81 -13.31 2.85 4.09
CA LEU A 81 -12.45 3.97 4.50
C LEU A 81 -12.48 5.12 3.47
N ASP A 82 -13.27 5.00 2.40
CA ASP A 82 -13.35 5.95 1.28
C ASP A 82 -13.62 7.38 1.75
N ARG A 83 -14.59 7.59 2.63
CA ARG A 83 -14.91 8.92 3.17
C ARG A 83 -13.77 9.52 3.98
N LEU A 84 -13.08 8.69 4.78
CA LEU A 84 -11.93 9.13 5.56
C LEU A 84 -10.79 9.56 4.63
N LEU A 85 -10.48 8.74 3.64
CA LEU A 85 -9.43 9.00 2.64
C LEU A 85 -9.77 10.20 1.74
N ALA A 86 -11.04 10.37 1.35
CA ALA A 86 -11.52 11.55 0.63
C ALA A 86 -11.31 12.82 1.46
N GLY A 87 -11.59 12.78 2.77
CA GLY A 87 -11.31 13.88 3.69
C GLY A 87 -9.81 14.21 3.80
N ARG A 88 -8.93 13.19 3.79
CA ARG A 88 -7.47 13.40 3.73
C ARG A 88 -7.04 14.03 2.41
N ALA A 89 -7.56 13.54 1.28
CA ALA A 89 -7.27 14.07 -0.05
C ALA A 89 -7.68 15.54 -0.19
N ALA A 90 -8.88 15.90 0.29
CA ALA A 90 -9.38 17.28 0.25
C ALA A 90 -8.50 18.27 1.05
N LYS A 91 -7.79 17.76 2.08
CA LYS A 91 -6.83 18.54 2.88
C LYS A 91 -5.42 18.56 2.29
N GLY A 92 -5.20 17.93 1.14
CA GLY A 92 -3.86 17.73 0.56
C GLY A 92 -3.00 16.70 1.33
N ALA A 93 -3.61 15.90 2.21
CA ALA A 93 -2.93 14.96 3.11
C ALA A 93 -2.99 13.49 2.64
N LEU A 94 -3.17 13.29 1.32
CA LEU A 94 -3.12 11.99 0.63
C LEU A 94 -2.36 12.14 -0.69
N THR A 95 -1.36 11.30 -0.96
CA THR A 95 -0.58 11.34 -2.21
C THR A 95 -0.30 9.95 -2.77
N GLY A 96 -0.43 9.79 -4.09
CA GLY A 96 0.07 8.60 -4.77
C GLY A 96 1.54 8.75 -5.13
N ILE A 97 2.38 7.82 -4.70
CA ILE A 97 3.79 7.71 -5.07
C ILE A 97 3.94 6.40 -5.84
N VAL A 98 4.37 6.51 -7.10
CA VAL A 98 4.53 5.35 -7.99
C VAL A 98 5.70 4.50 -7.50
N ASN A 99 5.49 3.19 -7.43
CA ASN A 99 6.58 2.25 -7.13
C ASN A 99 7.69 2.33 -8.19
N GLY A 100 8.93 2.21 -7.73
CA GLY A 100 10.09 1.99 -8.59
C GLY A 100 10.54 0.53 -8.57
N ILE A 101 11.40 0.18 -9.51
CA ILE A 101 12.25 -1.01 -9.48
C ILE A 101 13.71 -0.55 -9.53
N ASP A 102 14.63 -1.41 -9.11
CA ASP A 102 16.06 -1.11 -9.19
C ASP A 102 16.51 -1.04 -10.66
N ALA A 103 17.47 -0.15 -10.95
CA ALA A 103 17.99 0.02 -12.30
C ALA A 103 18.80 -1.20 -12.79
N SER A 104 19.23 -2.08 -11.88
CA SER A 104 19.86 -3.36 -12.21
C SER A 104 18.93 -4.33 -12.94
N TRP A 105 17.61 -4.12 -12.87
CA TRP A 105 16.62 -4.87 -13.63
C TRP A 105 16.61 -4.39 -15.09
N ASP A 106 17.74 -4.60 -15.77
CA ASP A 106 17.98 -4.18 -17.13
C ASP A 106 18.17 -5.39 -18.05
N PRO A 107 17.21 -5.69 -18.95
CA PRO A 107 17.28 -6.87 -19.82
C PRO A 107 18.44 -6.83 -20.83
N ARG A 108 19.15 -5.70 -20.93
CA ARG A 108 20.34 -5.55 -21.79
C ARG A 108 21.61 -6.12 -21.15
N THR A 109 21.62 -6.25 -19.82
CA THR A 109 22.82 -6.61 -19.06
C THR A 109 22.57 -7.67 -17.98
N ASP A 110 21.31 -8.05 -17.75
CA ASP A 110 20.91 -9.03 -16.74
C ASP A 110 21.56 -10.40 -17.01
N GLU A 111 22.47 -10.82 -16.12
CA GLU A 111 23.21 -12.08 -16.23
C GLU A 111 22.34 -13.33 -16.08
N TYR A 112 21.12 -13.18 -15.54
CA TYR A 112 20.17 -14.27 -15.36
C TYR A 112 19.29 -14.51 -16.60
N LEU A 113 19.40 -13.65 -17.62
CA LEU A 113 18.75 -13.86 -18.91
C LEU A 113 19.70 -14.59 -19.87
N ASP A 114 19.24 -15.73 -20.40
CA ASP A 114 19.96 -16.46 -21.44
C ASP A 114 20.11 -15.64 -22.73
N SER A 115 19.18 -14.70 -22.99
CA SER A 115 19.21 -13.84 -24.16
C SER A 115 18.81 -12.41 -23.80
N HIS A 116 19.75 -11.48 -23.90
CA HIS A 116 19.48 -10.06 -23.68
C HIS A 116 18.55 -9.48 -24.74
N PHE A 117 17.83 -8.42 -24.35
CA PHE A 117 16.94 -7.71 -25.26
C PHE A 117 16.86 -6.21 -24.89
N SER A 118 16.41 -5.40 -25.84
CA SER A 118 16.31 -3.95 -25.66
C SER A 118 15.04 -3.39 -26.30
N VAL A 119 14.77 -2.11 -26.04
CA VAL A 119 13.71 -1.38 -26.73
C VAL A 119 14.03 -1.41 -28.23
N ASN A 120 13.15 -2.06 -29.00
CA ASN A 120 13.25 -2.31 -30.45
C ASN A 120 14.08 -3.54 -30.88
N GLN A 121 14.62 -4.32 -29.95
CA GLN A 121 15.25 -5.61 -30.23
C GLN A 121 14.64 -6.68 -29.32
N TRP A 122 13.47 -7.17 -29.71
CA TRP A 122 12.60 -7.98 -28.84
C TRP A 122 12.80 -9.50 -28.98
N GLN A 123 13.69 -9.95 -29.88
CA GLN A 123 13.87 -11.38 -30.14
C GLN A 123 14.30 -12.15 -28.89
N GLY A 124 15.28 -11.63 -28.12
CA GLY A 124 15.72 -12.25 -26.87
C GLY A 124 14.60 -12.41 -25.84
N ARG A 125 13.59 -11.52 -25.83
CA ARG A 125 12.40 -11.68 -24.98
C ARG A 125 11.57 -12.91 -25.38
N GLN A 126 11.41 -13.17 -26.68
CA GLN A 126 10.68 -14.35 -27.16
C GLN A 126 11.45 -15.62 -26.84
N ASP A 127 12.77 -15.60 -27.02
CA ASP A 127 13.65 -16.73 -26.74
C ASP A 127 13.61 -17.10 -25.25
N ASN A 128 13.76 -16.11 -24.36
CA ASN A 128 13.61 -16.30 -22.92
C ASN A 128 12.22 -16.85 -22.55
N ALA A 129 11.14 -16.35 -23.17
CA ALA A 129 9.79 -16.85 -22.92
C ALA A 129 9.64 -18.32 -23.34
N ALA A 130 10.24 -18.72 -24.46
CA ALA A 130 10.26 -20.12 -24.90
C ALA A 130 11.06 -21.01 -23.94
N GLN A 131 12.19 -20.53 -23.41
CA GLN A 131 12.98 -21.22 -22.40
C GLN A 131 12.16 -21.47 -21.14
N VAL A 132 11.49 -20.44 -20.62
CA VAL A 132 10.59 -20.55 -19.46
C VAL A 132 9.48 -21.58 -19.73
N ARG A 133 8.81 -21.52 -20.89
CA ARG A 133 7.78 -22.52 -21.24
C ARG A 133 8.33 -23.94 -21.24
N LYS A 134 9.49 -24.15 -21.85
CA LYS A 134 10.16 -25.45 -21.88
C LYS A 134 10.49 -25.94 -20.46
N ALA A 135 11.03 -25.07 -19.60
CA ALA A 135 11.36 -25.40 -18.22
C ALA A 135 10.12 -25.82 -17.40
N PHE A 136 8.96 -25.22 -17.66
CA PHE A 136 7.69 -25.56 -17.01
C PHE A 136 6.85 -26.61 -17.76
N GLY A 137 7.35 -27.19 -18.87
CA GLY A 137 6.61 -28.17 -19.66
C GLY A 137 5.36 -27.62 -20.37
N LEU A 138 5.31 -26.31 -20.58
CA LEU A 138 4.22 -25.61 -21.27
C LEU A 138 4.48 -25.60 -22.78
N ARG A 139 3.41 -25.77 -23.57
CA ARG A 139 3.45 -25.62 -25.04
C ARG A 139 3.41 -24.14 -25.44
#